data_AF-A0A2V6UP95-F1
#
_entry.id   AF-A0A2V6UP95-F1
#
_cell.length_a   1.000
_cell.length_b   1.000
_cell.length_c   1.000
_cell.angle_alpha   90.00
_cell.angle_beta   90.00
_cell.angle_gamma   90.00
#
_symmetry.space_group_name_H-M   'P 1'
#
loop_
_entity.id
_entity.type
_entity.pdbx_description
1 polymer ?
#
loop_
_entity_poly.entity_id
_entity_poly.type
_entity_poly.pdbx_seq_one_letter_code
_entity_poly.pdbx_strand_id
1 'polypeptide(L)' 'MFLGAGDGSFPWGATFGAGSNPSSVAIGDFNGDGRPDLVVANNGSGDVWILINNTAR' A
#
# COMPACT_ATOMS: atom_id res chain seq x y z
N MET A 1 6.61 0.33 0.26
CA MET A 1 6.10 1.66 -0.13
C MET A 1 7.25 2.64 -0.06
N PHE A 2 7.67 3.21 -1.18
CA PHE A 2 8.66 4.29 -1.20
C PHE A 2 7.93 5.61 -1.35
N LEU A 3 8.21 6.59 -0.48
CA LEU A 3 7.71 7.95 -0.66
C LEU A 3 8.77 8.73 -1.44
N GLY A 4 8.41 9.26 -2.61
CA GLY A 4 9.33 10.06 -3.40
C GLY A 4 9.66 11.37 -2.70
N ALA A 5 10.93 11.76 -2.65
CA ALA A 5 11.36 13.01 -2.01
C ALA A 5 11.22 14.25 -2.91
N GLY A 6 10.72 14.08 -4.15
CA GLY A 6 10.54 15.17 -5.11
C GLY A 6 11.80 15.57 -5.89
N ASP A 7 12.94 14.95 -5.58
CA ASP A 7 14.24 15.14 -6.24
C ASP A 7 14.66 13.93 -7.12
N GLY A 8 13.73 13.01 -7.36
CA GLY A 8 13.97 11.76 -8.07
C GLY A 8 14.51 10.62 -7.20
N SER A 9 14.76 10.86 -5.90
CA SER A 9 15.12 9.82 -4.95
C SER A 9 13.91 9.17 -4.30
N PHE A 10 14.07 7.89 -3.96
CA PHE A 10 13.10 7.06 -3.24
C PHE A 10 13.78 6.52 -1.98
N PRO A 11 13.76 7.27 -0.86
CA PRO A 11 14.32 6.83 0.40
C PRO A 11 13.71 5.51 0.86
N TRP A 12 14.49 4.72 1.60
CA TRP A 12 14.16 3.33 1.95
C TRP A 12 12.75 3.22 2.54
N GLY A 13 11.91 2.47 1.84
CA GLY A 13 10.50 2.36 2.13
C GLY A 13 10.18 1.25 3.13
N ALA A 14 9.05 1.38 3.84
CA ALA A 14 8.52 0.28 4.62
C ALA A 14 8.08 -0.88 3.71
N THR A 15 8.35 -2.11 4.14
CA THR A 15 7.83 -3.33 3.51
C THR A 15 6.61 -3.81 4.29
N PHE A 16 5.54 -4.13 3.56
CA PHE A 16 4.33 -4.68 4.13
C PHE A 16 4.06 -6.02 3.47
N GLY A 17 3.85 -7.06 4.28
CA GLY A 17 3.50 -8.38 3.78
C GLY A 17 2.15 -8.32 3.07
N ALA A 18 2.05 -9.02 1.93
CA ALA A 18 0.85 -9.02 1.11
C ALA A 18 0.36 -10.43 0.77
N GLY A 19 0.83 -11.44 1.51
CA GLY A 19 0.56 -12.88 1.26
C GLY A 19 1.55 -13.53 0.29
N SER A 20 1.23 -14.74 -0.20
CA SER A 20 2.16 -15.61 -0.94
C SER A 20 2.17 -15.42 -2.47
N ASN A 21 1.05 -15.01 -3.07
CA ASN A 21 0.98 -14.72 -4.51
C ASN A 21 0.05 -13.52 -4.80
N PRO A 22 0.49 -12.28 -4.54
CA PRO A 22 -0.30 -11.08 -4.80
C PRO A 22 -0.54 -10.93 -6.31
N SER A 23 -1.79 -10.74 -6.70
CA SER A 23 -2.23 -10.76 -8.10
C SER A 23 -2.66 -9.40 -8.65
N SER A 24 -3.07 -8.49 -7.76
CA SER A 24 -3.52 -7.15 -8.14
C SER A 24 -3.35 -6.16 -6.99
N VAL A 25 -3.13 -4.88 -7.34
CA VAL A 25 -3.03 -3.76 -6.40
C VAL A 25 -3.88 -2.58 -6.90
N ALA A 26 -4.55 -1.89 -5.97
CA ALA A 26 -5.32 -0.69 -6.23
C ALA A 26 -5.05 0.38 -5.15
N ILE A 27 -5.28 1.65 -5.52
CA ILE A 27 -5.16 2.81 -4.63
C ILE A 27 -6.52 3.48 -4.49
N GLY A 28 -6.90 3.83 -3.27
CA GLY A 28 -8.15 4.52 -2.96
C GLY A 28 -8.17 4.98 -1.50
N ASP A 29 -9.08 5.86 -1.13
CA ASP A 29 -9.34 6.19 0.27
C ASP A 29 -10.39 5.20 0.78
N PHE A 30 -9.95 4.19 1.53
CA PHE A 30 -10.81 3.09 1.98
C PHE A 30 -11.28 3.25 3.43
N ASN A 31 -10.67 4.16 4.21
CA ASN A 31 -11.06 4.47 5.59
C ASN A 31 -11.77 5.83 5.75
N GLY A 32 -11.83 6.65 4.69
CA GLY A 32 -12.50 7.95 4.66
C GLY A 32 -11.70 9.11 5.27
N ASP A 33 -10.38 8.99 5.41
CA ASP A 33 -9.53 10.01 6.03
C ASP A 33 -8.92 11.03 5.04
N GLY A 34 -9.23 10.87 3.74
CA GLY A 34 -8.74 11.73 2.66
C GLY A 34 -7.30 11.42 2.25
N ARG A 35 -6.68 10.34 2.73
CA ARG A 35 -5.35 9.88 2.32
C ARG A 35 -5.46 8.63 1.45
N PRO A 36 -4.56 8.45 0.47
CA PRO A 36 -4.56 7.25 -0.35
C PRO A 36 -4.06 6.05 0.46
N ASP A 37 -4.90 5.03 0.54
CA ASP A 37 -4.62 3.69 1.04
C ASP A 37 -4.27 2.72 -0.12
N LEU A 38 -3.79 1.54 0.22
CA LEU A 38 -3.47 0.46 -0.73
C LEU A 38 -4.30 -0.78 -0.44
N VAL A 39 -4.91 -1.35 -1.48
CA VAL A 39 -5.58 -2.67 -1.44
C VAL A 39 -4.79 -3.67 -2.27
N VAL A 40 -4.58 -4.87 -1.73
CA VAL A 40 -3.90 -5.97 -2.41
C VAL A 40 -4.77 -7.22 -2.41
N ALA A 41 -5.05 -7.76 -3.59
CA ALA A 41 -5.73 -9.05 -3.76
C ALA A 41 -4.70 -10.16 -3.95
N ASN A 42 -4.72 -11.17 -3.07
CA ASN A 42 -3.78 -12.29 -3.13
C ASN A 42 -4.48 -13.58 -3.57
N ASN A 43 -4.02 -14.14 -4.69
CA ASN A 43 -4.57 -15.39 -5.20
C ASN A 43 -4.02 -16.61 -4.46
N GLY A 44 -2.77 -16.55 -3.98
CA GLY A 44 -2.10 -17.65 -3.30
C GLY A 44 -2.60 -17.89 -1.87
N SER A 45 -2.89 -16.82 -1.12
CA SER A 45 -3.50 -16.90 0.21
C SER A 45 -5.03 -16.80 0.21
N GLY A 46 -5.65 -16.39 -0.91
CA GLY A 46 -7.10 -16.29 -1.03
C GLY A 46 -7.72 -15.17 -0.21
N ASP A 47 -6.94 -14.13 0.10
CA ASP A 47 -7.34 -13.00 0.94
C ASP A 47 -7.13 -11.64 0.24
N VAL A 48 -7.72 -10.61 0.85
CA VAL A 48 -7.56 -9.21 0.45
C VAL A 48 -7.06 -8.43 1.65
N TRP A 49 -5.95 -7.72 1.47
CA TRP A 49 -5.35 -6.87 2.49
C TRP A 49 -5.57 -5.40 2.16
N ILE A 50 -5.84 -4.60 3.20
CA ILE A 50 -5.85 -3.14 3.11
C ILE A 50 -4.73 -2.60 3.98
N LEU A 51 -3.82 -1.83 3.38
CA LEU A 51 -2.82 -1.06 4.09
C LEU A 51 -3.32 0.38 4.23
N ILE A 52 -3.63 0.74 5.48
CA ILE A 52 -4.08 2.09 5.84
C ILE A 52 -2.89 3.04 5.94
N ASN A 53 -2.97 4.16 5.23
CA ASN A 53 -1.95 5.20 5.26
C ASN A 53 -2.18 6.16 6.44
N ASN A 54 -1.60 5.83 7.59
CA ASN A 54 -1.68 6.64 8.80
C ASN A 54 -0.63 7.77 8.90
N THR A 55 0.13 8.04 7.84
CA THR A 55 1.18 9.05 7.87
C THR A 55 0.55 10.41 8.13
N ALA A 56 0.83 11.06 9.27
CA ALA A 56 0.44 12.45 9.49
C ALA A 56 1.15 13.34 8.47
N ARG A 57 0.47 14.38 7.97
CA ARG A 57 1.10 15.36 7.08
C ARG A 57 2.18 16.15 7.82
#